data_AF-A0A0U1L085-F1
#
_entry.id   AF-A0A0U1L085-F1
#
_cell.length_a   1.000
_cell.length_b   1.000
_cell.length_c   1.000
_cell.angle_alpha   90.00
_cell.angle_beta   90.00
_cell.angle_gamma   90.00
#
_symmetry.space_group_name_H-M   'P 1'
#
loop_
_entity.id
_entity.type
_entity.pdbx_description
1 polymer ?
#
loop_
_entity_poly.entity_id
_entity_poly.type
_entity_poly.pdbx_seq_one_letter_code
_entity_poly.pdbx_strand_id
1 'polypeptide(L)'
;MARILIVDDSFVARMSLSNIMIALGHIVVGEAIDGIQALEEYTKLQPDIVTMDLTMAGSDGIQATAAILAEFPEARIIVVSARQDNRIIVDALEQGARHFIIKPVSQDKVRAVLNNVLQQTFDKQKQLELIRRLKKTYDNDASLQAGNQQRSARVLIVDDSTVARKLLREIITELGHMVVGEAANGTQAFVEYANLHPDLVTMDLTMEGLGGAEVISKIIAVDPQARIVVVSSMEVRRGIIDALERGARHFIVKPIRKETVATVLNNVLQQEFNLQKHIECVRKLKQAEDSLALLENDAKKVVPPYAISIADKSLLHIFINQSITLTSCETLFLELEEHLTDTPLRVLLDFGTMSSLDDQLLTKINELIEAIENNFGIVKGISNDKKFVDRITSTQIENKANALADILNFFEH
;
A
#
# COMPACT_ATOMS: atom_id res chain seq x y z
N MET A 1 32.06 5.42 -18.67
CA MET A 1 31.85 5.29 -17.22
C MET A 1 31.66 6.68 -16.65
N ALA A 2 30.64 6.91 -15.83
CA ALA A 2 30.32 8.22 -15.26
C ALA A 2 30.09 8.09 -13.74
N ARG A 3 30.34 9.17 -12.99
CA ARG A 3 30.14 9.31 -11.55
C ARG A 3 28.73 9.85 -11.29
N ILE A 4 27.91 9.11 -10.57
CA ILE A 4 26.49 9.43 -10.36
C ILE A 4 26.24 9.73 -8.88
N LEU A 5 25.57 10.84 -8.60
CA LEU A 5 24.95 11.13 -7.30
C LEU A 5 23.45 10.83 -7.40
N ILE A 6 22.92 10.04 -6.46
CA ILE A 6 21.50 9.68 -6.42
C ILE A 6 20.80 10.40 -5.28
N VAL A 7 19.77 11.18 -5.58
CA VAL A 7 18.98 11.94 -4.60
C VAL A 7 17.53 11.50 -4.65
N ASP A 8 17.05 10.87 -3.58
CA ASP A 8 15.67 10.41 -3.41
C ASP A 8 15.45 10.11 -1.92
N ASP A 9 14.33 10.51 -1.31
CA ASP A 9 14.06 10.26 0.12
C ASP A 9 13.80 8.77 0.40
N SER A 10 13.37 8.02 -0.62
CA SER A 10 13.11 6.58 -0.54
C SER A 10 14.38 5.77 -0.70
N PHE A 11 14.78 5.08 0.37
CA PHE A 11 15.88 4.10 0.36
C PHE A 11 15.73 3.06 -0.76
N VAL A 12 14.50 2.56 -0.98
CA VAL A 12 14.22 1.56 -2.01
C VAL A 12 14.46 2.12 -3.42
N ALA A 13 14.08 3.38 -3.65
CA ALA A 13 14.31 4.04 -4.95
C ALA A 13 15.80 4.28 -5.20
N ARG A 14 16.55 4.72 -4.18
CA ARG A 14 18.01 4.88 -4.27
C ARG A 14 18.71 3.56 -4.58
N MET A 15 18.37 2.49 -3.84
CA MET A 15 18.89 1.13 -4.10
C MET A 15 18.57 0.66 -5.52
N SER A 16 17.34 0.86 -5.99
CA SER A 16 16.93 0.47 -7.35
C SER A 16 17.71 1.22 -8.43
N LEU A 17 17.84 2.54 -8.32
CA LEU A 17 18.63 3.36 -9.24
C LEU A 17 20.11 2.97 -9.16
N SER A 18 20.66 2.76 -7.98
CA SER A 18 22.05 2.38 -7.76
C SER A 18 22.39 1.08 -8.49
N ASN A 19 21.55 0.05 -8.31
CA ASN A 19 21.69 -1.23 -9.02
C ASN A 19 21.65 -1.05 -10.55
N ILE A 20 20.75 -0.21 -11.06
CA ILE A 20 20.66 0.07 -12.50
C ILE A 20 21.93 0.79 -12.99
N MET A 21 22.43 1.81 -12.26
CA MET A 21 23.64 2.55 -12.63
C MET A 21 24.87 1.63 -12.68
N ILE A 22 25.03 0.77 -11.68
CA ILE A 22 26.11 -0.22 -11.59
C ILE A 22 26.00 -1.22 -12.75
N ALA A 23 24.81 -1.75 -13.02
CA ALA A 23 24.57 -2.67 -14.12
C ALA A 23 24.86 -2.05 -15.51
N LEU A 24 24.75 -0.73 -15.63
CA LEU A 24 25.09 0.02 -16.84
C LEU A 24 26.58 0.44 -16.91
N GLY A 25 27.40 0.06 -15.92
CA GLY A 25 28.85 0.35 -15.91
C GLY A 25 29.19 1.77 -15.46
N HIS A 26 28.33 2.39 -14.64
CA HIS A 26 28.59 3.67 -13.96
C HIS A 26 28.92 3.45 -12.48
N ILE A 27 29.47 4.47 -11.84
CA ILE A 27 29.84 4.43 -10.41
C ILE A 27 28.91 5.37 -9.65
N VAL A 28 28.23 4.87 -8.63
CA VAL A 28 27.50 5.71 -7.69
C VAL A 28 28.49 6.22 -6.65
N VAL A 29 28.73 7.54 -6.64
CA VAL A 29 29.75 8.17 -5.78
C VAL A 29 29.20 8.69 -4.47
N GLY A 30 27.88 8.80 -4.36
CA GLY A 30 27.17 9.22 -3.16
C GLY A 30 25.66 9.10 -3.32
N GLU A 31 24.97 9.22 -2.19
CA GLU A 31 23.52 9.27 -2.09
C GLU A 31 23.12 10.43 -1.19
N ALA A 32 21.97 11.05 -1.46
CA ALA A 32 21.35 12.05 -0.60
C ALA A 32 19.85 11.76 -0.45
N ILE A 33 19.28 12.14 0.69
CA ILE A 33 17.87 11.86 1.02
C ILE A 33 16.98 13.10 0.95
N ASP A 34 17.58 14.28 0.77
CA ASP A 34 16.89 15.56 0.71
C ASP A 34 17.72 16.57 -0.13
N GLY A 35 17.13 17.72 -0.41
CA GLY A 35 17.75 18.76 -1.23
C GLY A 35 18.97 19.44 -0.60
N ILE A 36 19.05 19.50 0.73
CA ILE A 36 20.16 20.13 1.45
C ILE A 36 21.40 19.22 1.32
N GLN A 37 21.24 17.94 1.64
CA GLN A 37 22.28 16.93 1.45
C GLN A 37 22.71 16.83 -0.01
N ALA A 38 21.78 16.98 -0.96
CA ALA A 38 22.11 16.94 -2.38
C ALA A 38 23.13 18.03 -2.77
N LEU A 39 22.96 19.26 -2.29
CA LEU A 39 23.88 20.36 -2.56
C LEU A 39 25.23 20.13 -1.87
N GLU A 40 25.23 19.68 -0.62
CA GLU A 40 26.45 19.35 0.12
C GLU A 40 27.25 18.24 -0.59
N GLU A 41 26.60 17.14 -0.95
CA GLU A 41 27.23 16.01 -1.61
C GLU A 41 27.68 16.36 -3.03
N TYR A 42 26.93 17.17 -3.78
CA TYR A 42 27.37 17.67 -5.07
C TYR A 42 28.67 18.47 -4.94
N THR A 43 28.71 19.39 -3.96
CA THR A 43 29.87 20.25 -3.70
C THR A 43 31.12 19.42 -3.39
N LYS A 44 30.98 18.37 -2.56
CA LYS A 44 32.07 17.46 -2.17
C LYS A 44 32.51 16.52 -3.30
N LEU A 45 31.57 15.91 -4.00
CA LEU A 45 31.82 14.76 -4.88
C LEU A 45 31.98 15.13 -6.35
N GLN A 46 31.50 16.31 -6.75
CA GLN A 46 31.48 16.84 -8.13
C GLN A 46 31.11 15.74 -9.15
N PRO A 47 29.91 15.14 -9.04
CA PRO A 47 29.50 14.02 -9.89
C PRO A 47 29.31 14.46 -11.35
N ASP A 48 29.43 13.51 -12.30
CA ASP A 48 29.17 13.78 -13.72
C ASP A 48 27.67 13.99 -13.99
N ILE A 49 26.82 13.31 -13.22
CA ILE A 49 25.35 13.33 -13.28
C ILE A 49 24.75 13.26 -11.87
N VAL A 50 23.65 13.98 -11.68
CA VAL A 50 22.76 13.84 -10.53
C VAL A 50 21.43 13.27 -11.00
N THR A 51 20.92 12.22 -10.36
CA THR A 51 19.50 11.90 -10.44
C THR A 51 18.77 12.52 -9.26
N MET A 52 17.76 13.34 -9.50
CA MET A 52 17.06 14.12 -8.49
C MET A 52 15.57 13.76 -8.45
N ASP A 53 15.09 13.18 -7.35
CA ASP A 53 13.65 13.06 -7.14
C ASP A 53 13.01 14.44 -6.93
N LEU A 54 11.86 14.69 -7.57
CA LEU A 54 11.19 15.99 -7.46
C LEU A 54 10.36 16.12 -6.18
N THR A 55 9.84 15.00 -5.67
CA THR A 55 8.90 14.98 -4.54
C THR A 55 9.53 14.33 -3.31
N MET A 56 10.16 15.13 -2.44
CA MET A 56 10.77 14.64 -1.19
C MET A 56 10.12 15.31 0.04
N ALA A 57 10.07 14.60 1.17
CA ALA A 57 9.55 15.17 2.42
C ALA A 57 10.48 16.27 2.97
N GLY A 58 10.00 17.53 3.04
CA GLY A 58 10.69 18.64 3.70
C GLY A 58 11.59 19.52 2.82
N SER A 59 11.89 19.12 1.58
CA SER A 59 12.61 19.94 0.60
C SER A 59 12.16 19.57 -0.82
N ASP A 60 11.82 20.57 -1.63
CA ASP A 60 11.38 20.35 -3.02
C ASP A 60 12.59 20.11 -3.92
N GLY A 61 12.61 18.98 -4.66
CA GLY A 61 13.69 18.63 -5.57
C GLY A 61 13.89 19.65 -6.70
N ILE A 62 12.88 20.46 -7.01
CA ILE A 62 13.00 21.64 -7.87
C ILE A 62 13.96 22.66 -7.24
N GLN A 63 13.77 23.01 -5.97
CA GLN A 63 14.59 24.00 -5.27
C GLN A 63 16.04 23.51 -5.15
N ALA A 64 16.23 22.22 -4.87
CA ALA A 64 17.56 21.60 -4.86
C ALA A 64 18.24 21.68 -6.23
N THR A 65 17.49 21.40 -7.30
CA THR A 65 17.97 21.53 -8.68
C THR A 65 18.41 22.97 -8.97
N ALA A 66 17.58 23.96 -8.60
CA ALA A 66 17.88 25.38 -8.78
C ALA A 66 19.15 25.80 -8.00
N ALA A 67 19.27 25.36 -6.75
CA ALA A 67 20.41 25.69 -5.89
C ALA A 67 21.73 25.13 -6.45
N ILE A 68 21.73 23.85 -6.86
CA ILE A 68 22.91 23.24 -7.48
C ILE A 68 23.27 23.97 -8.78
N LEU A 69 22.30 24.29 -9.64
CA LEU A 69 22.57 24.97 -10.91
C LEU A 69 22.99 26.44 -10.76
N ALA A 70 22.57 27.11 -9.69
CA ALA A 70 23.00 28.47 -9.37
C ALA A 70 24.51 28.53 -9.03
N GLU A 71 25.02 27.52 -8.31
CA GLU A 71 26.44 27.42 -7.95
C GLU A 71 27.27 26.70 -9.03
N PHE A 72 26.68 25.71 -9.71
CA PHE A 72 27.33 24.87 -10.72
C PHE A 72 26.50 24.83 -12.02
N PRO A 73 26.60 25.87 -12.88
CA PRO A 73 25.78 25.99 -14.09
C PRO A 73 25.93 24.83 -15.09
N GLU A 74 27.04 24.11 -15.04
CA GLU A 74 27.32 22.96 -15.91
C GLU A 74 26.80 21.62 -15.35
N ALA A 75 26.18 21.61 -14.17
CA ALA A 75 25.67 20.38 -13.57
C ALA A 75 24.71 19.64 -14.50
N ARG A 76 24.83 18.30 -14.54
CA ARG A 76 23.97 17.44 -15.36
C ARG A 76 22.92 16.78 -14.49
N ILE A 77 21.81 17.48 -14.29
CA ILE A 77 20.72 17.00 -13.43
C ILE A 77 19.66 16.29 -14.30
N ILE A 78 19.34 15.06 -13.95
CA ILE A 78 18.23 14.27 -14.49
C ILE A 78 17.18 14.13 -13.40
N VAL A 79 16.00 14.69 -13.62
CA VAL A 79 14.93 14.62 -12.61
C VAL A 79 14.17 13.31 -12.70
N VAL A 80 13.77 12.74 -11.58
CA VAL A 80 13.00 11.49 -11.48
C VAL A 80 11.64 11.84 -10.87
N SER A 81 10.53 11.35 -11.45
CA SER A 81 9.17 11.75 -11.01
C SER A 81 8.15 10.60 -11.12
N ALA A 82 7.17 10.56 -10.20
CA ALA A 82 6.23 9.45 -9.99
C ALA A 82 5.12 9.26 -11.05
N ARG A 83 4.68 10.33 -11.75
CA ARG A 83 3.76 10.46 -12.92
C ARG A 83 2.68 11.54 -12.67
N GLN A 84 2.39 12.27 -13.75
CA GLN A 84 1.41 13.37 -13.97
C GLN A 84 1.86 14.80 -13.66
N ASP A 85 3.04 15.04 -13.10
CA ASP A 85 3.51 16.40 -12.89
C ASP A 85 4.24 16.97 -14.12
N ASN A 86 3.59 16.97 -15.28
CA ASN A 86 4.13 17.61 -16.48
C ASN A 86 4.55 19.07 -16.20
N ARG A 87 3.84 19.77 -15.29
CA ARG A 87 4.20 21.11 -14.80
C ARG A 87 5.54 21.12 -14.08
N ILE A 88 5.69 20.35 -13.01
CA ILE A 88 6.92 20.28 -12.19
C ILE A 88 8.11 19.81 -13.03
N ILE A 89 7.91 18.85 -13.94
CA ILE A 89 8.94 18.40 -14.87
C ILE A 89 9.33 19.54 -15.83
N VAL A 90 8.35 20.26 -16.40
CA VAL A 90 8.63 21.41 -17.28
C VAL A 90 9.39 22.48 -16.51
N ASP A 91 8.96 22.84 -15.30
CA ASP A 91 9.60 23.85 -14.47
C ASP A 91 11.05 23.47 -14.15
N ALA A 92 11.31 22.21 -13.80
CA ALA A 92 12.66 21.72 -13.54
C ALA A 92 13.55 21.77 -14.81
N LEU A 93 13.01 21.40 -15.98
CA LEU A 93 13.73 21.51 -17.25
C LEU A 93 14.02 22.96 -17.63
N GLU A 94 13.09 23.89 -17.35
CA GLU A 94 13.27 25.33 -17.59
C GLU A 94 14.31 25.95 -16.65
N GLN A 95 14.44 25.40 -15.42
CA GLN A 95 15.50 25.77 -14.49
C GLN A 95 16.88 25.22 -14.86
N GLY A 96 16.96 24.36 -15.88
CA GLY A 96 18.21 23.86 -16.43
C GLY A 96 18.47 22.36 -16.20
N ALA A 97 17.53 21.62 -15.61
CA ALA A 97 17.63 20.17 -15.61
C ALA A 97 17.71 19.64 -17.05
N ARG A 98 18.62 18.71 -17.31
CA ARG A 98 18.96 18.29 -18.68
C ARG A 98 17.97 17.29 -19.26
N HIS A 99 17.36 16.47 -18.41
CA HIS A 99 16.35 15.49 -18.81
C HIS A 99 15.52 15.04 -17.61
N PHE A 100 14.52 14.19 -17.85
CA PHE A 100 13.73 13.53 -16.81
C PHE A 100 13.56 12.02 -17.04
N ILE A 101 13.17 11.29 -15.99
CA ILE A 101 12.78 9.88 -16.00
C ILE A 101 11.47 9.73 -15.21
N ILE A 102 10.50 9.04 -15.80
CA ILE A 102 9.22 8.74 -15.16
C ILE A 102 9.27 7.37 -14.46
N LYS A 103 8.97 7.34 -13.15
CA LYS A 103 8.80 6.13 -12.34
C LYS A 103 7.57 5.32 -12.83
N PRO A 104 7.57 3.97 -12.75
CA PRO A 104 8.67 3.14 -12.29
C PRO A 104 9.88 3.22 -13.24
N VAL A 105 11.06 3.32 -12.63
CA VAL A 105 12.34 3.35 -13.35
C VAL A 105 12.63 1.96 -13.91
N SER A 106 13.21 1.91 -15.10
CA SER A 106 13.69 0.66 -15.71
C SER A 106 15.05 0.90 -16.33
N GLN A 107 15.87 -0.15 -16.41
CA GLN A 107 17.22 -0.08 -16.95
C GLN A 107 17.26 0.53 -18.36
N ASP A 108 16.30 0.18 -19.23
CA ASP A 108 16.23 0.73 -20.58
C ASP A 108 15.95 2.24 -20.62
N LYS A 109 15.03 2.72 -19.77
CA LYS A 109 14.74 4.17 -19.67
C LYS A 109 15.95 4.93 -19.16
N VAL A 110 16.57 4.44 -18.10
CA VAL A 110 17.77 5.07 -17.50
C VAL A 110 18.89 5.11 -18.53
N ARG A 111 19.18 3.98 -19.20
CA ARG A 111 20.20 3.89 -20.26
C ARG A 111 19.96 4.90 -21.39
N ALA A 112 18.72 5.01 -21.88
CA ALA A 112 18.38 5.94 -22.96
C ALA A 112 18.64 7.40 -22.56
N VAL A 113 18.25 7.78 -21.34
CA VAL A 113 18.43 9.15 -20.84
C VAL A 113 19.89 9.45 -20.53
N LEU A 114 20.62 8.55 -19.87
CA LEU A 114 22.05 8.73 -19.60
C LEU A 114 22.85 8.90 -20.89
N ASN A 115 22.59 8.06 -21.90
CA ASN A 115 23.26 8.17 -23.18
C ASN A 115 23.01 9.52 -23.86
N ASN A 116 21.82 10.11 -23.68
CA ASN A 116 21.51 11.44 -24.21
C ASN A 116 22.26 12.54 -23.45
N VAL A 117 22.28 12.47 -22.11
CA VAL A 117 22.88 13.50 -21.25
C VAL A 117 24.40 13.47 -21.24
N LEU A 118 25.01 12.30 -21.43
CA LEU A 118 26.46 12.11 -21.47
C LEU A 118 27.10 12.42 -22.83
N GLN A 119 26.31 12.59 -23.91
CA GLN A 119 26.86 12.99 -25.20
C GLN A 119 27.47 14.39 -25.14
N GLN A 120 28.65 14.57 -25.75
CA GLN A 120 29.47 15.79 -25.65
C GLN A 120 28.75 17.06 -26.10
N THR A 121 27.78 16.94 -27.01
CA THR A 121 26.95 18.06 -27.46
C THR A 121 25.54 17.84 -26.90
N PHE A 122 25.30 18.38 -25.71
CA PHE A 122 23.93 18.49 -25.21
C PHE A 122 23.13 19.36 -26.18
N ASP A 123 22.20 18.72 -26.89
CA ASP A 123 21.43 19.36 -27.95
C ASP A 123 20.30 20.18 -27.31
N LYS A 124 20.61 21.45 -27.05
CA LYS A 124 19.65 22.42 -26.51
C LYS A 124 18.39 22.53 -27.36
N GLN A 125 18.46 22.27 -28.68
CA GLN A 125 17.28 22.28 -29.54
C GLN A 125 16.36 21.09 -29.25
N LYS A 126 16.92 19.88 -29.08
CA LYS A 126 16.13 18.70 -28.66
C LYS A 126 15.51 18.88 -27.28
N GLN A 127 16.22 19.49 -26.33
CA GLN A 127 15.66 19.79 -25.01
C GLN A 127 14.51 20.80 -25.11
N LEU A 128 14.68 21.87 -25.89
CA LEU A 128 13.60 22.84 -26.14
C LEU A 128 12.41 22.19 -26.86
N GLU A 129 12.65 21.25 -27.77
CA GLU A 129 11.59 20.49 -28.42
C GLU A 129 10.87 19.57 -27.42
N LEU A 130 11.60 18.92 -26.53
CA LEU A 130 11.04 18.11 -25.44
C LEU A 130 10.19 18.96 -24.50
N ILE A 131 10.70 20.11 -24.06
CA ILE A 131 9.94 21.09 -23.27
C ILE A 131 8.70 21.54 -24.03
N ARG A 132 8.79 21.86 -25.33
CA ARG A 132 7.62 22.23 -26.15
C ARG A 132 6.62 21.09 -26.28
N ARG A 133 7.06 19.83 -26.41
CA ARG A 133 6.17 18.66 -26.47
C ARG A 133 5.47 18.44 -25.13
N LEU A 134 6.21 18.53 -24.02
CA LEU A 134 5.65 18.44 -22.67
C LEU A 134 4.71 19.61 -22.37
N LYS A 135 5.08 20.83 -22.78
CA LYS A 135 4.24 22.02 -22.74
C LYS A 135 3.02 21.88 -23.63
N LYS A 136 3.08 21.26 -24.80
CA LYS A 136 1.87 20.99 -25.61
C LYS A 136 0.97 19.96 -24.94
N THR A 137 1.52 18.93 -24.31
CA THR A 137 0.71 17.98 -23.52
C THR A 137 0.10 18.69 -22.31
N TYR A 138 0.87 19.53 -21.62
CA TYR A 138 0.44 20.36 -20.50
C TYR A 138 -0.56 21.46 -20.89
N ASP A 139 -0.35 22.14 -22.00
CA ASP A 139 -1.20 23.20 -22.55
C ASP A 139 -2.42 22.58 -23.20
N ASN A 140 -2.35 21.36 -23.75
CA ASN A 140 -3.52 20.58 -24.10
C ASN A 140 -4.27 20.21 -22.81
N ASP A 141 -3.61 19.79 -21.73
CA ASP A 141 -4.26 19.56 -20.43
C ASP A 141 -4.84 20.87 -19.85
N ALA A 142 -4.20 22.03 -20.07
CA ALA A 142 -4.62 23.35 -19.58
C ALA A 142 -5.67 24.03 -20.47
N SER A 143 -5.67 23.79 -21.78
CA SER A 143 -6.70 24.22 -22.74
C SER A 143 -7.86 23.22 -22.85
N LEU A 144 -7.65 21.96 -22.46
CA LEU A 144 -8.71 21.04 -22.01
C LEU A 144 -9.27 21.45 -20.64
N GLN A 145 -8.55 22.24 -19.83
CA GLN A 145 -9.10 22.84 -18.59
C GLN A 145 -9.72 24.24 -18.81
N ALA A 146 -9.31 25.00 -19.83
CA ALA A 146 -9.86 26.32 -20.15
C ALA A 146 -10.98 26.28 -21.22
N GLY A 147 -10.99 25.26 -22.08
CA GLY A 147 -11.98 25.06 -23.14
C GLY A 147 -13.00 23.96 -22.86
N ASN A 148 -12.78 23.13 -21.84
CA ASN A 148 -13.82 22.25 -21.33
C ASN A 148 -14.44 22.98 -20.13
N GLN A 149 -15.71 23.39 -20.25
CA GLN A 149 -16.53 23.39 -19.05
C GLN A 149 -16.43 21.96 -18.52
N GLN A 150 -15.56 21.70 -17.53
CA GLN A 150 -15.49 20.42 -16.85
C GLN A 150 -16.90 20.21 -16.30
N ARG A 151 -17.69 19.41 -17.02
CA ARG A 151 -19.09 19.20 -16.68
C ARG A 151 -19.07 18.58 -15.30
N SER A 152 -19.61 19.29 -14.32
CA SER A 152 -19.63 18.85 -12.93
C SER A 152 -20.21 17.44 -12.86
N ALA A 153 -19.36 16.44 -12.63
CA ALA A 153 -19.78 15.07 -12.50
C ALA A 153 -20.59 14.87 -11.22
N ARG A 154 -21.62 14.04 -11.31
CA ARG A 154 -22.48 13.63 -10.19
C ARG A 154 -21.86 12.41 -9.52
N VAL A 155 -21.34 12.58 -8.30
CA VAL A 155 -20.62 11.54 -7.58
C VAL A 155 -21.45 11.01 -6.42
N LEU A 156 -21.56 9.68 -6.32
CA LEU A 156 -22.10 8.98 -5.15
C LEU A 156 -20.92 8.49 -4.30
N ILE A 157 -20.93 8.82 -3.01
CA ILE A 157 -19.89 8.37 -2.07
C ILE A 157 -20.42 7.22 -1.22
N VAL A 158 -19.71 6.10 -1.22
CA VAL A 158 -20.08 4.89 -0.45
C VAL A 158 -18.90 4.50 0.44
N ASP A 159 -19.07 4.66 1.75
CA ASP A 159 -18.08 4.31 2.78
C ASP A 159 -18.83 4.27 4.12
N ASP A 160 -18.58 3.29 4.99
CA ASP A 160 -19.25 3.19 6.30
C ASP A 160 -18.72 4.26 7.29
N SER A 161 -17.48 4.70 7.10
CA SER A 161 -16.83 5.75 7.89
C SER A 161 -17.35 7.13 7.55
N THR A 162 -18.04 7.75 8.51
CA THR A 162 -18.48 9.15 8.43
C THR A 162 -17.33 10.13 8.18
N VAL A 163 -16.13 9.83 8.69
CA VAL A 163 -14.93 10.67 8.51
C VAL A 163 -14.46 10.59 7.06
N ALA A 164 -14.39 9.39 6.48
CA ALA A 164 -14.00 9.20 5.09
C ALA A 164 -14.99 9.86 4.13
N ARG A 165 -16.31 9.72 4.38
CA ARG A 165 -17.34 10.39 3.56
C ARG A 165 -17.21 11.91 3.57
N LYS A 166 -16.99 12.52 4.74
CA LYS A 166 -16.77 13.98 4.85
C LYS A 166 -15.53 14.43 4.08
N LEU A 167 -14.41 13.74 4.25
CA LEU A 167 -13.16 14.06 3.55
C LEU A 167 -13.31 13.92 2.03
N LEU A 168 -13.92 12.84 1.55
CA LEU A 168 -14.20 12.65 0.12
C LEU A 168 -15.14 13.73 -0.40
N ARG A 169 -16.18 14.09 0.35
CA ARG A 169 -17.10 15.16 -0.05
C ARG A 169 -16.39 16.49 -0.22
N GLU A 170 -15.55 16.88 0.74
CA GLU A 170 -14.76 18.11 0.67
C GLU A 170 -13.88 18.11 -0.58
N ILE A 171 -13.07 17.06 -0.75
CA ILE A 171 -12.17 16.91 -1.90
C ILE A 171 -12.94 16.97 -3.23
N ILE A 172 -14.01 16.19 -3.37
CA ILE A 172 -14.80 16.10 -4.62
C ILE A 172 -15.45 17.45 -4.95
N THR A 173 -15.97 18.15 -3.93
CA THR A 173 -16.59 19.47 -4.09
C THR A 173 -15.55 20.52 -4.49
N GLU A 174 -14.38 20.52 -3.85
CA GLU A 174 -13.26 21.41 -4.21
C GLU A 174 -12.74 21.19 -5.64
N LEU A 175 -12.88 19.97 -6.17
CA LEU A 175 -12.55 19.63 -7.55
C LEU A 175 -13.63 20.05 -8.57
N GLY A 176 -14.71 20.70 -8.12
CA GLY A 176 -15.77 21.21 -8.99
C GLY A 176 -16.79 20.15 -9.41
N HIS A 177 -16.90 19.05 -8.67
CA HIS A 177 -17.89 17.99 -8.88
C HIS A 177 -19.01 18.06 -7.83
N MET A 178 -20.15 17.45 -8.14
CA MET A 178 -21.33 17.47 -7.27
C MET A 178 -21.49 16.13 -6.58
N VAL A 179 -21.45 16.09 -5.25
CA VAL A 179 -21.80 14.89 -4.49
C VAL A 179 -23.32 14.79 -4.38
N VAL A 180 -23.92 13.87 -5.15
CA VAL A 180 -25.38 13.74 -5.28
C VAL A 180 -26.01 12.84 -4.22
N GLY A 181 -25.21 12.04 -3.53
CA GLY A 181 -25.67 11.16 -2.46
C GLY A 181 -24.50 10.57 -1.68
N GLU A 182 -24.84 10.00 -0.52
CA GLU A 182 -23.94 9.22 0.33
C GLU A 182 -24.64 7.93 0.76
N ALA A 183 -23.89 6.84 0.83
CA ALA A 183 -24.35 5.59 1.41
C ALA A 183 -23.36 5.08 2.45
N ALA A 184 -23.88 4.54 3.56
CA ALA A 184 -23.06 4.01 4.65
C ALA A 184 -22.91 2.48 4.62
N ASN A 185 -23.55 1.80 3.68
CA ASN A 185 -23.45 0.35 3.51
C ASN A 185 -23.83 -0.05 2.07
N GLY A 186 -23.56 -1.29 1.70
CA GLY A 186 -23.76 -1.75 0.34
C GLY A 186 -25.21 -1.82 -0.13
N THR A 187 -26.17 -2.07 0.76
CA THR A 187 -27.60 -2.07 0.41
C THR A 187 -28.06 -0.66 0.03
N GLN A 188 -27.72 0.34 0.85
CA GLN A 188 -27.98 1.74 0.52
C GLN A 188 -27.28 2.15 -0.77
N ALA A 189 -26.03 1.73 -0.97
CA ALA A 189 -25.25 2.07 -2.15
C ALA A 189 -25.93 1.64 -3.45
N PHE A 190 -26.46 0.41 -3.51
CA PHE A 190 -27.15 -0.10 -4.70
C PHE A 190 -28.46 0.66 -4.96
N VAL A 191 -29.22 0.96 -3.91
CA VAL A 191 -30.48 1.74 -4.01
C VAL A 191 -30.20 3.17 -4.47
N GLU A 192 -29.24 3.85 -3.85
CA GLU A 192 -28.86 5.22 -4.21
C GLU A 192 -28.27 5.30 -5.62
N TYR A 193 -27.52 4.30 -6.07
CA TYR A 193 -27.06 4.23 -7.45
C TYR A 193 -28.24 4.21 -8.43
N ALA A 194 -29.21 3.32 -8.20
CA ALA A 194 -30.39 3.17 -9.04
C ALA A 194 -31.31 4.41 -9.03
N ASN A 195 -31.37 5.14 -7.92
CA ASN A 195 -32.19 6.35 -7.83
C ASN A 195 -31.48 7.56 -8.45
N LEU A 196 -30.22 7.77 -8.07
CA LEU A 196 -29.49 8.98 -8.40
C LEU A 196 -28.84 8.91 -9.77
N HIS A 197 -28.57 7.73 -10.35
CA HIS A 197 -27.86 7.58 -11.62
C HIS A 197 -26.57 8.45 -11.67
N PRO A 198 -25.63 8.25 -10.73
CA PRO A 198 -24.42 9.07 -10.65
C PRO A 198 -23.50 8.81 -11.85
N ASP A 199 -22.70 9.81 -12.22
CA ASP A 199 -21.67 9.69 -13.25
C ASP A 199 -20.47 8.85 -12.77
N LEU A 200 -20.23 8.82 -11.45
CA LEU A 200 -19.16 8.08 -10.78
C LEU A 200 -19.55 7.67 -9.36
N VAL A 201 -19.06 6.52 -8.90
CA VAL A 201 -19.22 6.03 -7.53
C VAL A 201 -17.86 5.84 -6.89
N THR A 202 -17.63 6.37 -5.69
CA THR A 202 -16.52 5.92 -4.83
C THR A 202 -17.03 4.84 -3.89
N MET A 203 -16.34 3.70 -3.80
CA MET A 203 -16.83 2.51 -3.10
C MET A 203 -15.78 1.96 -2.12
N ASP A 204 -16.07 1.97 -0.81
CA ASP A 204 -15.34 1.14 0.14
C ASP A 204 -15.69 -0.35 -0.06
N LEU A 205 -14.73 -1.24 0.18
CA LEU A 205 -14.93 -2.69 0.07
C LEU A 205 -15.40 -3.30 1.37
N THR A 206 -14.81 -2.87 2.48
CA THR A 206 -15.08 -3.38 3.82
C THR A 206 -16.14 -2.51 4.48
N MET A 207 -17.38 -2.99 4.47
CA MET A 207 -18.51 -2.36 5.14
C MET A 207 -19.37 -3.46 5.79
N GLU A 208 -20.08 -3.13 6.86
CA GLU A 208 -21.03 -4.06 7.47
C GLU A 208 -22.18 -4.46 6.52
N GLY A 209 -22.54 -5.74 6.54
CA GLY A 209 -23.62 -6.30 5.74
C GLY A 209 -23.19 -6.66 4.32
N LEU A 210 -23.82 -6.06 3.31
CA LEU A 210 -23.49 -6.32 1.90
C LEU A 210 -22.17 -5.61 1.57
N GLY A 211 -21.11 -6.39 1.35
CA GLY A 211 -19.77 -5.89 1.04
C GLY A 211 -19.67 -5.15 -0.29
N GLY A 212 -18.66 -4.29 -0.42
CA GLY A 212 -18.51 -3.42 -1.60
C GLY A 212 -18.26 -4.19 -2.90
N ALA A 213 -17.57 -5.35 -2.85
CA ALA A 213 -17.31 -6.18 -4.02
C ALA A 213 -18.61 -6.79 -4.60
N GLU A 214 -19.52 -7.24 -3.73
CA GLU A 214 -20.83 -7.73 -4.12
C GLU A 214 -21.69 -6.62 -4.72
N VAL A 215 -21.63 -5.41 -4.17
CA VAL A 215 -22.34 -4.24 -4.69
C VAL A 215 -21.85 -3.87 -6.08
N ILE A 216 -20.52 -3.86 -6.29
CA ILE A 216 -19.92 -3.60 -7.61
C ILE A 216 -20.48 -4.58 -8.64
N SER A 217 -20.52 -5.87 -8.30
CA SER A 217 -21.06 -6.91 -9.18
C SER A 217 -22.52 -6.65 -9.55
N LYS A 218 -23.34 -6.25 -8.56
CA LYS A 218 -24.76 -5.93 -8.78
C LYS A 218 -24.95 -4.69 -9.65
N ILE A 219 -24.19 -3.63 -9.41
CA ILE A 219 -24.25 -2.40 -10.21
C ILE A 219 -23.82 -2.68 -11.65
N ILE A 220 -22.69 -3.36 -11.86
CA ILE A 220 -22.16 -3.65 -13.19
C ILE A 220 -23.07 -4.59 -13.99
N ALA A 221 -23.77 -5.50 -13.31
CA ALA A 221 -24.75 -6.38 -13.97
C ALA A 221 -25.94 -5.62 -14.57
N VAL A 222 -26.36 -4.51 -13.95
CA VAL A 222 -27.48 -3.68 -14.44
C VAL A 222 -27.02 -2.49 -15.29
N ASP A 223 -25.82 -1.98 -15.03
CA ASP A 223 -25.18 -0.91 -15.77
C ASP A 223 -23.70 -1.24 -16.06
N PRO A 224 -23.42 -1.90 -17.20
CA PRO A 224 -22.06 -2.21 -17.61
C PRO A 224 -21.16 -0.98 -17.85
N GLN A 225 -21.74 0.22 -17.94
CA GLN A 225 -21.03 1.48 -18.12
C GLN A 225 -20.81 2.25 -16.81
N ALA A 226 -21.19 1.67 -15.66
CA ALA A 226 -20.95 2.27 -14.36
C ALA A 226 -19.45 2.59 -14.16
N ARG A 227 -19.17 3.79 -13.66
CA ARG A 227 -17.82 4.22 -13.29
C ARG A 227 -17.63 4.08 -11.79
N ILE A 228 -17.10 2.94 -11.36
CA ILE A 228 -16.86 2.68 -9.93
C ILE A 228 -15.36 2.77 -9.63
N VAL A 229 -15.01 3.58 -8.62
CA VAL A 229 -13.65 3.72 -8.08
C VAL A 229 -13.64 3.17 -6.67
N VAL A 230 -12.82 2.15 -6.44
CA VAL A 230 -12.66 1.56 -5.10
C VAL A 230 -11.85 2.48 -4.21
N VAL A 231 -12.21 2.65 -2.94
CA VAL A 231 -11.44 3.39 -1.93
C VAL A 231 -11.22 2.51 -0.71
N SER A 232 -10.05 1.88 -0.59
CA SER A 232 -9.82 0.81 0.41
C SER A 232 -8.42 0.91 1.06
N SER A 233 -8.24 0.33 2.24
CA SER A 233 -6.93 0.18 2.89
C SER A 233 -6.05 -0.86 2.17
N MET A 234 -4.73 -0.78 2.35
CA MET A 234 -3.77 -1.68 1.70
C MET A 234 -3.86 -3.14 2.15
N GLU A 235 -4.43 -3.39 3.33
CA GLU A 235 -4.60 -4.74 3.90
C GLU A 235 -5.57 -5.60 3.07
N VAL A 236 -6.35 -4.96 2.18
CA VAL A 236 -7.37 -5.61 1.34
C VAL A 236 -6.96 -5.65 -0.14
N ARG A 237 -5.65 -5.80 -0.45
CA ARG A 237 -5.15 -5.88 -1.85
C ARG A 237 -5.88 -6.93 -2.70
N ARG A 238 -6.20 -8.10 -2.13
CA ARG A 238 -7.02 -9.14 -2.78
C ARG A 238 -8.40 -8.62 -3.14
N GLY A 239 -9.05 -7.91 -2.23
CA GLY A 239 -10.37 -7.34 -2.47
C GLY A 239 -10.33 -6.25 -3.54
N ILE A 240 -9.24 -5.47 -3.65
CA ILE A 240 -9.07 -4.50 -4.74
C ILE A 240 -8.99 -5.23 -6.09
N ILE A 241 -8.21 -6.31 -6.18
CA ILE A 241 -8.08 -7.10 -7.41
C ILE A 241 -9.42 -7.72 -7.80
N ASP A 242 -10.11 -8.36 -6.86
CA ASP A 242 -11.44 -8.94 -7.05
C ASP A 242 -12.48 -7.87 -7.49
N ALA A 243 -12.45 -6.68 -6.87
CA ALA A 243 -13.33 -5.58 -7.25
C ALA A 243 -13.07 -5.07 -8.68
N LEU A 244 -11.81 -5.01 -9.12
CA LEU A 244 -11.47 -4.64 -10.50
C LEU A 244 -11.90 -5.72 -11.50
N GLU A 245 -11.80 -7.01 -11.16
CA GLU A 245 -12.32 -8.12 -11.96
C GLU A 245 -13.85 -8.05 -12.13
N ARG A 246 -14.54 -7.59 -11.10
CA ARG A 246 -15.99 -7.39 -11.10
C ARG A 246 -16.45 -6.14 -11.84
N GLY A 247 -15.53 -5.35 -12.39
CA GLY A 247 -15.82 -4.21 -13.25
C GLY A 247 -15.60 -2.84 -12.64
N ALA A 248 -15.05 -2.73 -11.42
CA ALA A 248 -14.54 -1.45 -10.95
C ALA A 248 -13.46 -0.94 -11.90
N ARG A 249 -13.43 0.37 -12.17
CA ARG A 249 -12.55 0.97 -13.19
C ARG A 249 -11.21 1.42 -12.66
N HIS A 250 -11.13 1.71 -11.36
CA HIS A 250 -9.91 2.12 -10.69
C HIS A 250 -10.03 1.91 -9.18
N PHE A 251 -8.93 2.12 -8.46
CA PHE A 251 -8.88 2.16 -7.01
C PHE A 251 -8.07 3.36 -6.48
N ILE A 252 -8.30 3.71 -5.22
CA ILE A 252 -7.58 4.66 -4.40
C ILE A 252 -7.25 3.94 -3.10
N VAL A 253 -5.99 4.02 -2.69
CA VAL A 253 -5.51 3.42 -1.44
C VAL A 253 -5.59 4.46 -0.33
N LYS A 254 -6.21 4.11 0.81
CA LYS A 254 -6.20 4.93 2.02
C LYS A 254 -4.75 5.00 2.57
N PRO A 255 -4.26 6.17 3.05
CA PRO A 255 -5.01 7.38 3.38
C PRO A 255 -5.43 8.20 2.14
N ILE A 256 -6.62 8.78 2.21
CA ILE A 256 -7.23 9.55 1.11
C ILE A 256 -6.51 10.89 0.97
N ARG A 257 -5.95 11.15 -0.22
CA ARG A 257 -5.25 12.40 -0.55
C ARG A 257 -5.92 13.07 -1.75
N LYS A 258 -6.02 14.41 -1.70
CA LYS A 258 -6.71 15.22 -2.72
C LYS A 258 -6.14 15.01 -4.12
N GLU A 259 -4.82 14.96 -4.23
CA GLU A 259 -4.08 14.82 -5.49
C GLU A 259 -4.37 13.46 -6.15
N THR A 260 -4.41 12.40 -5.34
CA THR A 260 -4.75 11.04 -5.79
C THR A 260 -6.21 10.97 -6.27
N VAL A 261 -7.14 11.54 -5.50
CA VAL A 261 -8.57 11.60 -5.88
C VAL A 261 -8.76 12.37 -7.19
N ALA A 262 -8.15 13.55 -7.31
CA ALA A 262 -8.21 14.38 -8.51
C ALA A 262 -7.71 13.63 -9.75
N THR A 263 -6.56 12.97 -9.62
CA THR A 263 -5.95 12.17 -10.69
C THR A 263 -6.88 11.05 -11.13
N VAL A 264 -7.40 10.26 -10.19
CA VAL A 264 -8.24 9.10 -10.49
C VAL A 264 -9.58 9.52 -11.08
N LEU A 265 -10.25 10.53 -10.52
CA LEU A 265 -11.53 11.02 -11.03
C LEU A 265 -11.39 11.58 -12.45
N ASN A 266 -10.38 12.41 -12.72
CA ASN A 266 -10.12 12.94 -14.05
C ASN A 266 -9.89 11.81 -15.06
N ASN A 267 -9.07 10.82 -14.71
CA ASN A 267 -8.81 9.68 -15.59
C ASN A 267 -10.07 8.87 -15.89
N VAL A 268 -10.89 8.57 -14.87
CA VAL A 268 -12.09 7.73 -15.02
C VAL A 268 -13.23 8.47 -15.73
N LEU A 269 -13.34 9.78 -15.54
CA LEU A 269 -14.38 10.61 -16.16
C LEU A 269 -14.06 10.99 -17.61
N GLN A 270 -12.79 11.24 -17.94
CA GLN A 270 -12.39 11.71 -19.27
C GLN A 270 -12.06 10.58 -20.27
N GLN A 271 -11.73 9.38 -19.80
CA GLN A 271 -11.37 8.28 -20.68
C GLN A 271 -12.58 7.39 -21.00
N GLU A 272 -12.75 7.03 -22.27
CA GLU A 272 -13.54 5.85 -22.64
C GLU A 272 -12.89 4.61 -22.01
N PHE A 273 -13.71 3.73 -21.44
CA PHE A 273 -13.23 2.53 -20.76
C PHE A 273 -12.46 1.63 -21.74
N ASN A 274 -11.14 1.56 -21.55
CA ASN A 274 -10.27 0.73 -22.38
C ASN A 274 -10.07 -0.63 -21.71
N LEU A 275 -10.86 -1.62 -22.15
CA LEU A 275 -10.86 -2.97 -21.60
C LEU A 275 -9.47 -3.64 -21.64
N GLN A 276 -8.66 -3.39 -22.68
CA GLN A 276 -7.32 -3.97 -22.80
C GLN A 276 -6.36 -3.43 -21.71
N LYS A 277 -6.36 -2.11 -21.50
CA LYS A 277 -5.58 -1.48 -20.42
C LYS A 277 -6.05 -1.94 -19.04
N HIS A 278 -7.36 -2.12 -18.88
CA HIS A 278 -7.96 -2.62 -17.63
C HIS A 278 -7.48 -4.04 -17.31
N ILE A 279 -7.57 -4.95 -18.28
CA ILE A 279 -7.07 -6.33 -18.15
C ILE A 279 -5.57 -6.35 -17.86
N GLU A 280 -4.79 -5.50 -18.53
CA GLU A 280 -3.35 -5.39 -18.27
C GLU A 280 -3.05 -4.90 -16.85
N CYS A 281 -3.82 -3.94 -16.33
CA CYS A 281 -3.73 -3.44 -14.97
C CYS A 281 -4.01 -4.55 -13.94
N VAL A 282 -5.15 -5.25 -14.09
CA VAL A 282 -5.53 -6.37 -13.22
C VAL A 282 -4.47 -7.47 -13.29
N ARG A 283 -3.96 -7.80 -14.48
CA ARG A 283 -2.90 -8.80 -14.64
C ARG A 283 -1.61 -8.40 -13.93
N LYS A 284 -1.20 -7.14 -14.02
CA LYS A 284 0.00 -6.63 -13.32
C LYS A 284 -0.18 -6.66 -11.81
N LEU A 285 -1.37 -6.33 -11.30
CA LEU A 285 -1.67 -6.40 -9.87
C LEU A 285 -1.69 -7.84 -9.37
N LYS A 286 -2.30 -8.77 -10.11
CA LYS A 286 -2.22 -10.21 -9.85
C LYS A 286 -0.79 -10.72 -9.87
N GLN A 287 -0.01 -10.38 -10.89
CA GLN A 287 1.39 -10.78 -10.97
C GLN A 287 2.22 -10.19 -9.83
N ALA A 288 1.95 -8.95 -9.41
CA ALA A 288 2.59 -8.34 -8.25
C ALA A 288 2.15 -8.99 -6.94
N GLU A 289 0.88 -9.41 -6.84
CA GLU A 289 0.38 -10.19 -5.71
C GLU A 289 0.99 -11.59 -5.68
N ASP A 290 1.01 -12.31 -6.80
CA ASP A 290 1.61 -13.63 -6.94
C ASP A 290 3.12 -13.56 -6.68
N SER A 291 3.81 -12.53 -7.18
CA SER A 291 5.23 -12.29 -6.91
C SER A 291 5.46 -11.90 -5.46
N LEU A 292 4.54 -11.17 -4.82
CA LEU A 292 4.59 -10.87 -3.39
C LEU A 292 4.29 -12.13 -2.56
N ALA A 293 3.39 -13.00 -2.99
CA ALA A 293 3.09 -14.29 -2.37
C ALA A 293 4.25 -15.29 -2.54
N LEU A 294 4.99 -15.21 -3.65
CA LEU A 294 6.23 -15.96 -3.89
C LEU A 294 7.39 -15.39 -3.05
N LEU A 295 7.51 -14.06 -2.94
CA LEU A 295 8.47 -13.40 -2.05
C LEU A 295 8.11 -13.56 -0.57
N GLU A 296 6.83 -13.72 -0.22
CA GLU A 296 6.34 -14.06 1.14
C GLU A 296 6.60 -15.54 1.47
N ASN A 297 6.78 -16.40 0.46
CA ASN A 297 7.26 -17.77 0.65
C ASN A 297 8.80 -17.84 0.79
N ASP A 298 9.55 -16.94 0.14
CA ASP A 298 11.03 -16.92 0.22
C ASP A 298 11.59 -15.99 1.32
N ALA A 299 10.84 -14.99 1.76
CA ALA A 299 11.19 -14.14 2.89
C ALA A 299 10.38 -14.58 4.12
N LYS A 300 11.02 -15.33 5.01
CA LYS A 300 10.57 -15.58 6.39
C LYS A 300 9.93 -14.31 6.99
N LYS A 301 8.59 -14.27 7.05
CA LYS A 301 7.93 -13.68 8.21
C LYS A 301 8.29 -14.61 9.36
N VAL A 302 9.06 -14.14 10.34
CA VAL A 302 9.02 -14.77 11.66
C VAL A 302 7.60 -14.51 12.13
N VAL A 303 6.69 -15.45 11.85
CA VAL A 303 5.38 -15.48 12.49
C VAL A 303 5.70 -15.55 13.98
N PRO A 304 5.26 -14.58 14.80
CA PRO A 304 5.57 -14.61 16.21
C PRO A 304 5.09 -15.96 16.75
N PRO A 305 5.88 -16.65 17.58
CA PRO A 305 5.63 -18.03 17.99
C PRO A 305 4.28 -18.21 18.68
N TYR A 306 3.73 -17.13 19.22
CA TYR A 306 2.39 -17.05 19.76
C TYR A 306 1.78 -15.66 19.53
N ALA A 307 0.46 -15.53 19.72
CA ALA A 307 -0.26 -14.26 19.77
C ALA A 307 -1.34 -14.32 20.86
N ILE A 308 -1.45 -13.27 21.67
CA ILE A 308 -2.47 -13.14 22.72
C ILE A 308 -3.57 -12.21 22.21
N SER A 309 -4.82 -12.64 22.29
CA SER A 309 -6.02 -11.86 21.97
C SER A 309 -6.92 -11.82 23.19
N ILE A 310 -7.29 -10.61 23.63
CA ILE A 310 -8.22 -10.41 24.75
C ILE A 310 -9.64 -10.40 24.18
N ALA A 311 -10.43 -11.43 24.49
CA ALA A 311 -11.83 -11.52 24.05
C ALA A 311 -12.76 -10.73 24.99
N ASP A 312 -12.48 -10.74 26.30
CA ASP A 312 -13.11 -9.92 27.33
C ASP A 312 -12.16 -9.80 28.56
N LYS A 313 -12.47 -8.98 29.57
CA LYS A 313 -11.61 -8.68 30.73
C LYS A 313 -11.05 -9.90 31.47
N SER A 314 -11.74 -11.05 31.41
CA SER A 314 -11.32 -12.30 32.05
C SER A 314 -11.03 -13.44 31.07
N LEU A 315 -11.04 -13.19 29.75
CA LEU A 315 -10.91 -14.24 28.74
C LEU A 315 -9.80 -13.93 27.72
N LEU A 316 -8.75 -14.74 27.77
CA LEU A 316 -7.59 -14.67 26.89
C LEU A 316 -7.61 -15.82 25.89
N HIS A 317 -7.45 -15.50 24.61
CA HIS A 317 -7.21 -16.46 23.55
C HIS A 317 -5.76 -16.38 23.12
N ILE A 318 -5.01 -17.46 23.30
CA ILE A 318 -3.58 -17.53 23.00
C ILE A 318 -3.39 -18.49 21.85
N PHE A 319 -3.06 -17.95 20.68
CA PHE A 319 -2.69 -18.77 19.53
C PHE A 319 -1.21 -19.11 19.59
N ILE A 320 -0.85 -20.40 19.53
CA ILE A 320 0.52 -20.90 19.53
C ILE A 320 0.76 -21.66 18.23
N ASN A 321 1.84 -21.35 17.53
CA ASN A 321 2.19 -22.02 16.28
C ASN A 321 3.45 -22.88 16.41
N GLN A 322 3.78 -23.58 15.32
CA GLN A 322 4.91 -24.50 15.23
C GLN A 322 6.31 -23.88 15.41
N SER A 323 6.45 -22.55 15.40
CA SER A 323 7.74 -21.88 15.64
C SER A 323 7.98 -21.51 17.12
N ILE A 324 7.11 -21.95 18.04
CA ILE A 324 7.32 -21.80 19.49
C ILE A 324 8.63 -22.45 19.95
N THR A 325 9.40 -21.70 20.74
CA THR A 325 10.66 -22.09 21.38
C THR A 325 10.56 -21.88 22.89
N LEU A 326 11.46 -22.49 23.68
CA LEU A 326 11.48 -22.34 25.14
C LEU A 326 11.54 -20.86 25.57
N THR A 327 12.40 -20.07 24.94
CA THR A 327 12.54 -18.63 25.22
C THR A 327 11.26 -17.85 24.95
N SER A 328 10.56 -18.16 23.85
CA SER A 328 9.27 -17.53 23.58
C SER A 328 8.16 -18.01 24.52
N CYS A 329 8.21 -19.25 25.00
CA CYS A 329 7.29 -19.76 26.00
C CYS A 329 7.49 -19.06 27.36
N GLU A 330 8.73 -18.77 27.75
CA GLU A 330 9.05 -17.99 28.94
C GLU A 330 8.59 -16.52 28.81
N THR A 331 8.70 -15.95 27.61
CA THR A 331 8.18 -14.60 27.33
C THR A 331 6.67 -14.56 27.47
N LEU A 332 5.96 -15.55 26.91
CA LEU A 332 4.51 -15.71 27.07
C LEU A 332 4.12 -15.83 28.55
N PHE A 333 4.89 -16.59 29.34
CA PHE A 333 4.63 -16.75 30.77
C PHE A 333 4.70 -15.41 31.52
N LEU A 334 5.74 -14.61 31.27
CA LEU A 334 5.89 -13.28 31.87
C LEU A 334 4.77 -12.32 31.45
N GLU A 335 4.37 -12.33 30.18
CA GLU A 335 3.25 -11.52 29.68
C GLU A 335 1.92 -11.89 30.36
N LEU A 336 1.73 -13.16 30.72
CA LEU A 336 0.53 -13.62 31.43
C LEU A 336 0.59 -13.36 32.94
N GLU A 337 1.77 -13.38 33.57
CA GLU A 337 1.94 -13.03 34.99
C GLU A 337 1.49 -11.60 35.29
N GLU A 338 1.69 -10.64 34.37
CA GLU A 338 1.15 -9.28 34.50
C GLU A 338 -0.38 -9.25 34.58
N HIS A 339 -1.06 -10.26 34.02
CA HIS A 339 -2.51 -10.37 33.98
C HIS A 339 -3.09 -11.26 35.10
N LEU A 340 -2.27 -12.03 35.81
CA LEU A 340 -2.69 -12.99 36.85
C LEU A 340 -3.00 -12.35 38.22
N THR A 341 -2.77 -11.05 38.40
CA THR A 341 -2.80 -10.39 39.70
C THR A 341 -4.17 -9.89 40.16
N ASP A 342 -5.13 -9.68 39.25
CA ASP A 342 -6.38 -8.96 39.58
C ASP A 342 -7.69 -9.74 39.35
N THR A 343 -7.70 -10.81 38.53
CA THR A 343 -8.90 -11.63 38.27
C THR A 343 -8.58 -13.08 37.87
N PRO A 344 -9.44 -14.06 38.18
CA PRO A 344 -9.29 -15.42 37.66
C PRO A 344 -9.41 -15.41 36.13
N LEU A 345 -8.35 -15.86 35.44
CA LEU A 345 -8.26 -15.85 33.98
C LEU A 345 -8.89 -17.11 33.38
N ARG A 346 -9.78 -16.94 32.41
CA ARG A 346 -10.15 -17.99 31.46
C ARG A 346 -9.18 -17.89 30.27
N VAL A 347 -8.46 -18.96 29.98
CA VAL A 347 -7.43 -19.00 28.92
C VAL A 347 -7.74 -20.11 27.93
N LEU A 348 -7.87 -19.75 26.66
CA LEU A 348 -7.99 -20.68 25.55
C LEU A 348 -6.63 -20.79 24.83
N LEU A 349 -5.95 -21.92 24.95
CA LEU A 349 -4.73 -22.22 24.21
C LEU A 349 -5.09 -22.85 22.85
N ASP A 350 -4.90 -22.12 21.76
CA ASP A 350 -5.18 -22.60 20.39
C ASP A 350 -3.88 -22.94 19.67
N PHE A 351 -3.65 -24.24 19.49
CA PHE A 351 -2.47 -24.77 18.82
C PHE A 351 -2.63 -24.86 17.29
N GLY A 352 -3.75 -24.37 16.74
CA GLY A 352 -3.98 -24.27 15.30
C GLY A 352 -3.79 -25.61 14.59
N THR A 353 -2.93 -25.63 13.58
CA THR A 353 -2.58 -26.82 12.79
C THR A 353 -1.24 -27.44 13.20
N MET A 354 -0.77 -27.18 14.43
CA MET A 354 0.52 -27.69 14.89
C MET A 354 0.52 -29.22 14.95
N SER A 355 1.57 -29.82 14.39
CA SER A 355 1.69 -31.27 14.26
C SER A 355 2.51 -31.92 15.37
N SER A 356 3.39 -31.20 16.06
CA SER A 356 4.25 -31.74 17.12
C SER A 356 4.68 -30.65 18.10
N LEU A 357 4.90 -31.04 19.35
CA LEU A 357 5.53 -30.24 20.39
C LEU A 357 6.64 -31.10 21.01
N ASP A 358 7.81 -30.53 21.29
CA ASP A 358 8.84 -31.27 22.03
C ASP A 358 8.50 -31.40 23.52
N ASP A 359 9.09 -32.39 24.19
CA ASP A 359 8.78 -32.71 25.59
C ASP A 359 9.14 -31.58 26.56
N GLN A 360 10.15 -30.76 26.24
CA GLN A 360 10.59 -29.65 27.09
C GLN A 360 9.59 -28.48 27.02
N LEU A 361 9.13 -28.17 25.82
CA LEU A 361 8.04 -27.21 25.57
C LEU A 361 6.74 -27.68 26.19
N LEU A 362 6.41 -28.97 26.08
CA LEU A 362 5.20 -29.52 26.70
C LEU A 362 5.25 -29.35 28.22
N THR A 363 6.39 -29.62 28.83
CA THR A 363 6.61 -29.42 30.27
C THR A 363 6.38 -27.96 30.65
N LYS A 364 6.92 -27.01 29.88
CA LYS A 364 6.76 -25.56 30.14
C LYS A 364 5.33 -25.07 29.96
N ILE A 365 4.61 -25.57 28.96
CA ILE A 365 3.20 -25.25 28.78
C ILE A 365 2.37 -25.80 29.95
N ASN A 366 2.69 -27.00 30.45
CA ASN A 366 2.01 -27.54 31.63
C ASN A 366 2.30 -26.71 32.90
N GLU A 367 3.54 -26.25 33.10
CA GLU A 367 3.88 -25.32 34.20
C GLU A 367 3.07 -24.02 34.11
N LEU A 368 2.89 -23.48 32.89
CA LEU A 368 2.03 -22.31 32.64
C LEU A 368 0.58 -22.58 33.03
N ILE A 369 0.03 -23.73 32.65
CA ILE A 369 -1.35 -24.10 32.98
C ILE A 369 -1.52 -24.23 34.49
N GLU A 370 -0.62 -24.93 35.18
CA GLU A 370 -0.65 -25.07 36.64
C GLU A 370 -0.59 -23.70 37.34
N ALA A 371 0.23 -22.77 36.85
CA ALA A 371 0.30 -21.42 37.41
C ALA A 371 -1.01 -20.64 37.26
N ILE A 372 -1.71 -20.78 36.12
CA ILE A 372 -3.01 -20.14 35.89
C ILE A 372 -4.08 -20.78 36.80
N GLU A 373 -4.12 -22.10 36.90
CA GLU A 373 -5.08 -22.83 37.73
C GLU A 373 -4.88 -22.55 39.23
N ASN A 374 -3.64 -22.43 39.70
CA ASN A 374 -3.31 -22.06 41.08
C ASN A 374 -3.81 -20.65 41.46
N ASN A 375 -4.04 -19.78 40.47
CA ASN A 375 -4.66 -18.46 40.64
C ASN A 375 -6.17 -18.45 40.35
N PHE A 376 -6.83 -19.61 40.51
CA PHE A 376 -8.27 -19.81 40.24
C PHE A 376 -8.68 -19.56 38.77
N GLY A 377 -7.73 -19.55 37.83
CA GLY A 377 -8.02 -19.50 36.40
C GLY A 377 -8.47 -20.84 35.85
N ILE A 378 -9.00 -20.83 34.63
CA ILE A 378 -9.42 -22.03 33.89
C ILE A 378 -8.70 -22.02 32.55
N VAL A 379 -7.99 -23.10 32.22
CA VAL A 379 -7.34 -23.25 30.92
C VAL A 379 -8.01 -24.34 30.09
N LYS A 380 -8.25 -24.06 28.81
CA LYS A 380 -8.69 -25.07 27.85
C LYS A 380 -7.79 -25.06 26.61
N GLY A 381 -7.28 -26.21 26.21
CA GLY A 381 -6.45 -26.37 25.01
C GLY A 381 -7.25 -26.90 23.83
N ILE A 382 -7.01 -26.36 22.63
CA ILE A 382 -7.65 -26.79 21.39
C ILE A 382 -6.64 -26.94 20.25
N SER A 383 -6.84 -27.93 19.38
CA SER A 383 -6.05 -28.09 18.15
C SER A 383 -6.90 -28.61 16.99
N ASN A 384 -6.57 -28.20 15.77
CA ASN A 384 -7.18 -28.72 14.54
C ASN A 384 -6.56 -30.07 14.13
N ASP A 385 -5.34 -30.40 14.56
CA ASP A 385 -4.70 -31.67 14.22
C ASP A 385 -5.09 -32.75 15.24
N LYS A 386 -5.94 -33.68 14.80
CA LYS A 386 -6.37 -34.83 15.62
C LYS A 386 -5.20 -35.71 16.07
N LYS A 387 -4.20 -35.92 15.21
CA LYS A 387 -3.04 -36.75 15.54
C LYS A 387 -2.13 -36.08 16.56
N PHE A 388 -2.09 -34.75 16.58
CA PHE A 388 -1.38 -33.98 17.60
C PHE A 388 -2.03 -34.16 18.97
N VAL A 389 -3.36 -34.05 19.03
CA VAL A 389 -4.14 -34.30 20.25
C VAL A 389 -3.93 -35.74 20.75
N ASP A 390 -4.02 -36.73 19.86
CA ASP A 390 -3.86 -38.15 20.22
C ASP A 390 -2.43 -38.48 20.73
N ARG A 391 -1.43 -37.68 20.38
CA ARG A 391 -0.02 -37.88 20.77
C ARG A 391 0.35 -37.19 22.07
N ILE A 392 -0.35 -36.13 22.44
CA ILE A 392 -0.09 -35.39 23.68
C ILE A 392 -0.93 -36.02 24.79
N THR A 393 -0.27 -36.52 25.82
CA THR A 393 -0.90 -37.20 26.98
C THR A 393 -1.64 -36.26 27.93
N SER A 394 -1.73 -34.96 27.60
CA SER A 394 -2.41 -33.97 28.44
C SER A 394 -3.92 -34.03 28.25
N THR A 395 -4.65 -34.26 29.34
CA THR A 395 -6.11 -34.36 29.37
C THR A 395 -6.82 -33.04 29.10
N GLN A 396 -6.09 -31.94 28.89
CA GLN A 396 -6.62 -30.59 28.77
C GLN A 396 -6.63 -30.05 27.33
N ILE A 397 -6.09 -30.81 26.36
CA ILE A 397 -6.10 -30.43 24.94
C ILE A 397 -7.09 -31.30 24.18
N GLU A 398 -8.08 -30.67 23.56
CA GLU A 398 -9.13 -31.35 22.80
C GLU A 398 -9.05 -31.03 21.30
N ASN A 399 -9.60 -31.91 20.47
CA ASN A 399 -9.74 -31.62 19.06
C ASN A 399 -10.84 -30.55 18.84
N LYS A 400 -10.51 -29.48 18.12
CA LYS A 400 -11.39 -28.30 17.93
C LYS A 400 -12.75 -28.64 17.35
N ALA A 401 -12.85 -29.64 16.46
CA ALA A 401 -14.11 -30.08 15.88
C ALA A 401 -15.02 -30.79 16.90
N ASN A 402 -14.44 -31.46 17.89
CA ASN A 402 -15.17 -32.14 18.96
C ASN A 402 -15.47 -31.22 20.14
N ALA A 403 -14.66 -30.17 20.33
CA ALA A 403 -14.78 -29.23 21.43
C ALA A 403 -15.72 -28.05 21.13
N LEU A 404 -16.34 -27.96 19.94
CA LEU A 404 -17.08 -26.76 19.51
C LEU A 404 -18.19 -26.34 20.49
N ALA A 405 -18.95 -27.30 21.04
CA ALA A 405 -19.99 -27.04 22.03
C ALA A 405 -19.42 -26.62 23.39
N ASP A 406 -18.29 -27.22 23.82
CA ASP A 406 -17.63 -26.88 25.08
C ASP A 406 -16.86 -25.55 24.99
N ILE A 407 -16.35 -25.21 23.81
CA ILE A 407 -15.72 -23.92 23.49
C ILE A 407 -16.78 -22.83 23.60
N LEU A 408 -17.97 -23.01 22.99
CA LEU A 408 -19.07 -22.05 23.10
C LEU A 408 -19.51 -21.86 24.55
N ASN A 409 -19.64 -22.93 25.33
CA ASN A 409 -19.92 -22.84 26.77
C ASN A 409 -18.79 -22.12 27.55
N PHE A 410 -17.53 -22.34 27.20
CA PHE A 410 -16.36 -21.67 27.80
C PHE A 410 -16.30 -20.16 27.49
N PHE A 411 -16.85 -19.75 26.35
CA PHE A 411 -16.99 -18.34 25.99
C PHE A 411 -18.19 -17.67 26.71
N GLU A 412 -19.27 -18.41 27.01
CA GLU A 412 -20.53 -17.88 27.56
C GLU A 412 -20.63 -17.86 29.10
N HIS A 413 -19.86 -18.68 29.82
CA HIS A 413 -19.88 -18.82 31.29
C HIS A 413 -18.48 -18.82 31.89
#